data_AF-A0ABD4DTE0-F1
#
_entry.id   AF-A0ABD4DTE0-F1
#
_cell.length_a   1.000
_cell.length_b   1.000
_cell.length_c   1.000
_cell.angle_alpha   90.00
_cell.angle_beta   90.00
_cell.angle_gamma   90.00
#
_symmetry.space_group_name_H-M   'P 1'
#
loop_
_entity.id
_entity.type
_entity.pdbx_description
1 polymer ?
#
loop_
_entity_poly.entity_id
_entity_poly.type
_entity_poly.pdbx_seq_one_letter_code
_entity_poly.pdbx_strand_id
1 'polypeptide(L)'
;MDVTYIEQEQAYTTEAEGRVSELIVALYQQRVTYGEFARRRYEIGKAASDAQRQYREARLIQDQDRQRQAQQIANQQFANNLNAWANYMHAVNARRPQSVHLTPSLHCTSTQVGAFTNTDCN
;
A
#
# COMPACT_ATOMS: atom_id res chain seq x y z
N MET A 1 27.36 13.92 1.49
CA MET A 1 26.00 13.54 1.09
C MET A 1 25.08 14.65 1.56
N ASP A 2 24.28 15.24 0.68
CA ASP A 2 23.33 16.30 1.06
C ASP A 2 22.23 15.73 1.95
N VAL A 3 21.89 16.40 3.05
CA VAL A 3 20.91 15.96 4.05
C VAL A 3 19.52 15.74 3.42
N THR A 4 19.16 16.58 2.45
CA THR A 4 17.90 16.49 1.69
C THR A 4 17.77 15.19 0.89
N TYR A 5 18.87 14.55 0.48
CA TYR A 5 18.85 13.27 -0.23
C TYR A 5 18.42 12.12 0.68
N ILE A 6 18.96 12.07 1.90
CA ILE A 6 18.63 11.02 2.87
C ILE A 6 17.18 11.16 3.31
N GLU A 7 16.73 12.39 3.54
CA GLU A 7 15.34 12.66 3.94
C GLU A 7 14.33 12.25 2.86
N GLN A 8 14.64 12.51 1.58
CA GLN A 8 13.71 12.21 0.50
C GLN A 8 13.68 10.71 0.15
N GLU A 9 14.83 10.03 0.21
CA GLU A 9 14.89 8.56 0.08
C GLU A 9 14.13 7.86 1.22
N GLN A 10 14.31 8.31 2.46
CA GLN A 10 13.57 7.81 3.61
C GLN A 10 12.07 8.06 3.47
N ALA A 11 11.65 9.24 3.01
CA ALA A 11 10.25 9.57 2.84
C ALA A 11 9.51 8.59 1.90
N TYR A 12 10.12 8.21 0.78
CA TYR A 12 9.51 7.23 -0.14
C TYR A 12 9.45 5.83 0.46
N THR A 13 10.48 5.40 1.19
CA THR A 13 10.48 4.09 1.85
C THR A 13 9.45 4.04 2.97
N THR A 14 9.41 5.05 3.83
CA THR A 14 8.44 5.15 4.93
C THR A 14 7.00 5.24 4.42
N GLU A 15 6.75 5.98 3.34
CA GLU A 15 5.43 6.03 2.71
C GLU A 15 5.02 4.65 2.18
N ALA A 16 5.92 3.96 1.46
CA ALA A 16 5.66 2.63 0.94
C ALA A 16 5.35 1.62 2.06
N GLU A 17 6.11 1.64 3.16
CA GLU A 17 5.88 0.83 4.35
C GLU A 17 4.52 1.13 5.00
N GLY A 18 4.15 2.41 5.10
CA GLY A 18 2.83 2.82 5.61
C GLY A 18 1.68 2.25 4.78
N ARG A 19 1.77 2.36 3.45
CA ARG A 19 0.74 1.82 2.53
C ARG A 19 0.63 0.30 2.61
N VAL A 20 1.76 -0.40 2.75
CA VAL A 20 1.75 -1.87 2.94
C VAL A 20 1.12 -2.23 4.28
N SER A 21 1.40 -1.47 5.34
CA SER A 21 0.78 -1.67 6.66
C SER A 21 -0.75 -1.54 6.60
N GLU A 22 -1.26 -0.54 5.88
CA GLU A 22 -2.70 -0.36 5.66
C GLU A 22 -3.33 -1.53 4.88
N LEU A 23 -2.64 -2.07 3.87
CA LEU A 23 -3.10 -3.25 3.13
C LEU A 23 -3.13 -4.51 3.99
N ILE A 24 -2.17 -4.68 4.91
CA ILE A 24 -2.15 -5.80 5.84
C ILE A 24 -3.41 -5.75 6.72
N VAL A 25 -3.75 -4.58 7.26
CA VAL A 25 -4.98 -4.39 8.05
C VAL A 25 -6.22 -4.72 7.21
N ALA A 26 -6.29 -4.22 5.98
CA ALA A 26 -7.41 -4.51 5.08
C ALA A 26 -7.53 -6.00 4.74
N LEU A 27 -6.41 -6.73 4.61
CA LEU A 27 -6.40 -8.17 4.39
C LEU A 27 -6.93 -8.92 5.61
N TYR A 28 -6.47 -8.57 6.82
CA TYR A 28 -6.98 -9.16 8.06
C TYR A 28 -8.48 -8.90 8.26
N GLN A 29 -8.96 -7.72 7.88
CA GLN A 29 -10.38 -7.38 7.91
C GLN A 29 -11.19 -7.97 6.75
N GLN A 30 -10.58 -8.81 5.91
CA GLN A 30 -11.20 -9.45 4.74
C GLN A 30 -11.83 -8.43 3.76
N ARG A 31 -11.28 -7.21 3.71
CA ARG A 31 -11.70 -6.13 2.79
C ARG A 31 -10.98 -6.20 1.44
N VAL A 32 -9.84 -6.88 1.41
CA VAL A 32 -9.09 -7.23 0.19
C VAL A 32 -8.80 -8.72 0.17
N THR A 33 -8.69 -9.30 -1.03
CA THR A 33 -8.24 -10.69 -1.18
C THR A 33 -6.72 -10.76 -1.11
N TYR A 34 -6.18 -11.96 -0.88
CA TYR A 34 -4.72 -12.16 -0.91
C TYR A 34 -4.12 -11.80 -2.28
N GLY A 35 -4.81 -12.09 -3.38
CA GLY A 35 -4.38 -11.73 -4.73
C GLY A 35 -4.32 -10.21 -4.94
N GLU A 36 -5.33 -9.48 -4.44
CA GLU A 36 -5.33 -8.01 -4.47
C GLU A 36 -4.20 -7.45 -3.61
N PHE A 37 -4.03 -7.97 -2.39
CA PHE A 37 -2.93 -7.60 -1.50
C PHE A 37 -1.56 -7.78 -2.17
N ALA A 38 -1.27 -8.95 -2.73
CA ALA A 38 0.01 -9.27 -3.35
C ALA A 38 0.32 -8.33 -4.52
N ARG A 39 -0.67 -8.10 -5.39
CA ARG A 39 -0.53 -7.17 -6.52
C ARG A 39 -0.26 -5.74 -6.04
N ARG A 40 -1.04 -5.24 -5.07
CA ARG A 40 -0.88 -3.87 -4.55
C ARG A 40 0.45 -3.67 -3.84
N ARG A 41 0.89 -4.65 -3.02
CA ARG A 41 2.21 -4.62 -2.38
C ARG A 41 3.34 -4.54 -3.40
N TYR A 42 3.25 -5.32 -4.49
CA TYR A 42 4.21 -5.25 -5.58
C TYR A 42 4.22 -3.87 -6.25
N GLU A 43 3.05 -3.32 -6.58
CA GLU A 43 2.91 -1.99 -7.19
C GLU A 43 3.53 -0.88 -6.33
N ILE A 44 3.29 -0.92 -5.01
CA ILE A 44 3.88 0.03 -4.05
C ILE A 44 5.41 -0.09 -4.04
N GLY A 45 5.94 -1.31 -3.90
CA GLY A 45 7.39 -1.53 -3.86
C GLY A 45 8.08 -1.14 -5.17
N LYS A 46 7.45 -1.41 -6.31
CA LYS A 46 7.92 -0.98 -7.63
C LYS A 46 7.95 0.54 -7.73
N ALA A 47 6.88 1.23 -7.34
CA ALA A 47 6.80 2.68 -7.39
C ALA A 47 7.88 3.36 -6.53
N ALA A 48 8.13 2.85 -5.32
CA ALA A 48 9.20 3.34 -4.46
C ALA A 48 10.59 3.15 -5.11
N SER A 49 10.83 1.97 -5.69
CA SER A 49 12.10 1.67 -6.38
C SER A 49 12.30 2.53 -7.63
N ASP A 50 11.24 2.75 -8.41
CA ASP A 50 11.27 3.61 -9.59
C ASP A 50 11.52 5.08 -9.21
N ALA A 51 10.90 5.59 -8.12
CA ALA A 51 11.14 6.93 -7.61
C ALA A 51 12.60 7.11 -7.15
N GLN A 52 13.15 6.14 -6.41
CA GLN A 52 14.57 6.14 -6.03
C GLN A 52 15.50 6.11 -7.25
N ARG A 53 15.15 5.39 -8.32
CA ARG A 53 15.93 5.39 -9.57
C ARG A 53 15.88 6.76 -10.25
N GLN A 54 14.69 7.31 -10.46
CA GLN A 54 14.50 8.62 -11.10
C GLN A 54 15.22 9.74 -10.36
N TYR A 55 15.23 9.70 -9.03
CA TYR A 55 15.93 10.71 -8.23
C TYR A 55 17.46 10.62 -8.38
N ARG A 56 18.01 9.39 -8.46
CA ARG A 56 19.42 9.18 -8.77
C ARG A 56 19.78 9.66 -10.18
N GLU A 57 18.92 9.43 -11.15
CA GLU A 57 19.10 9.90 -12.53
C GLU A 57 19.01 11.44 -12.63
N ALA A 58 18.08 12.06 -11.91
CA ALA A 58 17.92 13.52 -11.88
C ALA A 58 19.16 14.24 -11.32
N ARG A 59 19.93 13.61 -10.43
CA ARG A 59 21.22 14.13 -9.93
C ARG A 59 22.31 14.20 -10.99
N LEU A 60 22.24 13.39 -12.04
CA LEU A 60 23.21 13.42 -13.14
C LEU A 60 22.92 14.57 -14.13
N ILE A 61 21.76 15.22 -14.00
CA ILE A 61 21.38 16.36 -14.82
C ILE A 61 22.14 17.60 -14.33
N GLN A 62 23.10 18.08 -15.13
CA GLN A 62 23.86 19.31 -14.85
C GLN A 62 23.03 20.60 -15.02
N ASP A 63 21.92 20.55 -15.77
CA ASP A 63 21.05 21.71 -16.04
C ASP A 63 20.12 22.02 -14.87
N GLN A 64 20.33 23.18 -14.24
CA GLN A 64 19.57 23.64 -13.08
C GLN A 64 18.08 23.92 -13.39
N ASP A 65 17.76 24.29 -14.63
CA ASP A 65 16.36 24.51 -15.06
C ASP A 65 15.62 23.19 -15.27
N ARG A 66 16.28 22.17 -15.84
CA ARG A 66 15.72 20.81 -15.92
C ARG A 66 15.53 20.22 -14.53
N GLN A 67 16.43 20.51 -13.59
CA GLN A 67 16.29 20.06 -12.21
C GLN A 67 15.05 20.66 -11.54
N ARG A 68 14.79 21.97 -11.70
CA ARG A 68 13.58 22.63 -11.17
C ARG A 68 12.29 22.09 -11.79
N GLN A 69 12.28 21.89 -13.11
CA GLN A 69 11.11 21.32 -13.79
C GLN A 69 10.86 19.86 -13.36
N ALA A 70 11.90 19.04 -13.24
CA ALA A 70 11.80 17.67 -12.76
C ALA A 70 11.27 17.60 -11.32
N GLN A 71 11.71 18.50 -10.43
CA GLN A 71 11.20 18.58 -9.06
C GLN A 71 9.71 18.95 -9.02
N GLN A 72 9.26 19.91 -9.83
CA GLN A 72 7.84 20.28 -9.90
C GLN A 72 6.97 19.12 -10.37
N ILE A 73 7.42 18.39 -11.39
CA ILE A 73 6.72 17.20 -11.90
C ILE A 73 6.68 16.11 -10.83
N ALA A 74 7.80 15.84 -10.16
CA ALA A 74 7.88 14.84 -9.09
C ALA A 74 6.93 15.18 -7.93
N ASN A 75 6.85 16.45 -7.52
CA ASN A 75 5.94 16.90 -6.48
C ASN A 75 4.46 16.73 -6.88
N GLN A 76 4.10 17.05 -8.13
CA GLN A 76 2.74 16.82 -8.63
C GLN A 76 2.41 15.32 -8.68
N GLN A 77 3.33 14.49 -9.15
CA GLN A 77 3.14 13.04 -9.20
C GLN A 77 2.98 12.45 -7.80
N PHE A 78 3.75 12.92 -6.82
CA PHE A 78 3.63 12.52 -5.42
C PHE A 78 2.25 12.86 -4.86
N ALA A 79 1.78 14.10 -5.04
CA ALA A 79 0.44 14.51 -4.60
C ALA A 79 -0.68 13.70 -5.26
N ASN A 80 -0.56 13.42 -6.56
CA ASN A 80 -1.51 12.59 -7.28
C ASN A 80 -1.53 11.15 -6.76
N ASN A 81 -0.36 10.58 -6.45
CA ASN A 81 -0.23 9.25 -5.88
C ASN A 81 -0.84 9.16 -4.47
N LEU A 82 -0.64 10.18 -3.63
CA LEU A 82 -1.29 10.27 -2.32
C LEU A 82 -2.81 10.29 -2.44
N ASN A 83 -3.36 11.11 -3.33
CA ASN A 83 -4.80 11.18 -3.56
C ASN A 83 -5.36 9.86 -4.12
N ALA A 84 -4.67 9.24 -5.08
CA ALA A 84 -5.06 7.95 -5.63
C ALA A 84 -5.07 6.85 -4.56
N TRP A 85 -4.07 6.85 -3.67
CA TRP A 85 -4.00 5.94 -2.54
C TRP A 85 -5.14 6.14 -1.55
N ALA A 86 -5.38 7.40 -1.13
CA ALA A 86 -6.46 7.74 -0.22
C ALA A 86 -7.82 7.32 -0.76
N ASN A 87 -8.08 7.56 -2.05
CA ASN A 87 -9.32 7.13 -2.73
C ASN A 87 -9.45 5.61 -2.77
N TYR A 88 -8.35 4.90 -3.06
CA TYR A 88 -8.33 3.44 -3.02
C TYR A 88 -8.67 2.92 -1.63
N MET A 89 -8.02 3.44 -0.59
CA MET A 89 -8.26 3.00 0.79
C MET A 89 -9.66 3.39 1.29
N HIS A 90 -10.19 4.54 0.89
CA HIS A 90 -11.60 4.89 1.16
C HIS A 90 -12.55 3.84 0.58
N ALA A 91 -12.33 3.42 -0.67
CA ALA A 91 -13.13 2.39 -1.31
C ALA A 91 -12.96 1.02 -0.62
N VAL A 92 -11.73 0.63 -0.26
CA VAL A 92 -11.45 -0.61 0.48
C VAL A 92 -12.13 -0.61 1.85
N ASN A 93 -12.07 0.51 2.57
CA ASN A 93 -12.68 0.64 3.89
C ASN A 93 -14.21 0.62 3.86
N ALA A 94 -14.83 1.01 2.74
CA ALA A 94 -16.27 0.91 2.53
C ALA A 94 -16.74 -0.52 2.17
N ARG A 95 -15.83 -1.45 1.84
CA ARG A 95 -16.20 -2.84 1.53
C ARG A 95 -16.67 -3.56 2.78
N ARG A 96 -17.73 -4.35 2.64
CA ARG A 96 -18.10 -5.34 3.65
C ARG A 96 -17.03 -6.44 3.68
N PRO A 97 -16.61 -6.92 4.86
CA PRO A 97 -15.75 -8.08 4.97
C PRO A 97 -16.34 -9.23 4.16
N GLN A 98 -15.54 -9.85 3.29
CA GLN A 98 -15.99 -11.03 2.55
C GLN A 98 -16.15 -12.19 3.54
N SER A 99 -17.39 -12.45 3.97
CA SER A 99 -17.72 -13.66 4.71
C SER A 99 -17.56 -14.86 3.77
N VAL A 100 -16.55 -15.69 4.04
CA VAL A 100 -16.45 -17.00 3.39
C VAL A 100 -17.60 -17.84 3.94
N HIS A 101 -18.70 -17.89 3.20
CA HIS A 101 -19.77 -18.84 3.48
C HIS A 101 -19.27 -20.22 3.07
N LEU A 102 -18.79 -20.97 4.07
CA LEU A 102 -18.59 -22.41 3.92
C LEU A 102 -19.95 -23.00 3.52
N THR A 103 -19.99 -23.67 2.38
CA THR A 103 -21.19 -24.34 1.86
C THR A 103 -21.83 -25.21 2.95
N PRO A 104 -23.17 -25.23 3.07
CA PRO A 104 -23.90 -25.85 4.19
C PRO A 104 -23.78 -27.38 4.25
N SER A 105 -22.99 -28.00 3.36
CA SER A 105 -22.62 -29.41 3.43
C SER A 105 -21.53 -29.71 4.46
N LEU A 106 -20.89 -28.70 5.06
CA LEU A 106 -20.04 -28.89 6.24
C LEU A 106 -20.83 -28.52 7.50
N HIS A 107 -20.93 -29.47 8.43
CA HIS A 107 -21.53 -29.21 9.75
C HIS A 107 -20.49 -28.51 10.61
N CYS A 108 -20.44 -27.19 10.50
CA CYS A 108 -19.58 -26.38 11.33
C CYS A 108 -20.27 -26.02 12.64
N THR A 109 -19.65 -26.36 13.78
CA THR A 109 -20.08 -25.91 15.10
C THR A 109 -19.13 -24.81 15.57
N SER A 110 -19.67 -23.63 15.86
CA SER A 110 -18.88 -22.53 16.41
C SER A 110 -19.11 -22.40 17.91
N THR A 111 -18.03 -22.44 18.68
CA THR A 111 -18.06 -22.18 20.12
C THR A 111 -17.35 -20.87 20.39
N GLN A 112 -18.06 -19.94 21.04
CA GLN A 112 -17.53 -18.61 21.37
C GLN A 112 -17.09 -18.60 22.83
N VAL A 113 -15.82 -18.28 23.07
CA VAL A 113 -15.26 -18.12 24.41
C VAL A 113 -14.64 -16.72 24.50
N GLY A 114 -15.39 -15.78 25.06
CA GLY A 114 -14.99 -14.37 25.10
C GLY A 114 -14.89 -13.76 23.71
N ALA A 115 -13.74 -13.16 23.39
CA ALA A 115 -13.47 -12.54 22.08
C ALA A 115 -13.00 -13.52 20.99
N PHE A 116 -12.87 -14.81 21.32
CA PHE A 116 -12.40 -15.83 20.39
C PHE A 116 -13.57 -16.70 19.92
N THR A 117 -13.65 -16.91 18.61
CA THR A 117 -14.56 -17.86 17.99
C THR A 117 -13.75 -19.03 17.47
N ASN A 118 -13.98 -20.22 18.05
CA ASN A 118 -13.42 -21.46 17.53
C ASN A 118 -14.50 -22.16 16.69
N THR A 119 -14.20 -22.38 15.42
CA THR A 119 -15.12 -23.03 14.47
C THR A 119 -14.51 -24.35 14.05
N ASP A 120 -15.17 -25.44 14.45
CA ASP A 120 -14.83 -26.79 14.03
C ASP A 120 -15.79 -27.20 12.91
N CYS A 121 -15.25 -27.75 11.82
CA CYS A 121 -15.99 -28.12 10.62
C CYS A 121 -15.61 -29.56 10.23
N ASN A 122 -16.57 -30.48 10.34
CA ASN A 122 -16.50 -31.84 9.80
C ASN A 122 -17.27 -31.96 8.48
#